data_AF-A0A944SSN7-F1
#
_entry.id   AF-A0A944SSN7-F1
#
_cell.length_a   1.000
_cell.length_b   1.000
_cell.length_c   1.000
_cell.angle_alpha   90.00
_cell.angle_beta   90.00
_cell.angle_gamma   90.00
#
_symmetry.space_group_name_H-M   'P 1'
#
loop_
_entity.id
_entity.type
_entity.pdbx_description
1 polymer ?
#
loop_
_entity_poly.entity_id
_entity_poly.type
_entity_poly.pdbx_seq_one_letter_code
_entity_poly.pdbx_strand_id
1 'polypeptide(L)'
;MSRVEHPKYQVHSSEDKIEIRKYNPMIVAEVTVQGERKEAISQGFRLLADYIFGNNIKNSSISMTAPVTQQQNQKIAMIAPVNQHAADDGWTINFVMPAEYSMGTLPKPNNKKVILKEIPSKNFAVIQFSGMNNNKNLALHEKKLKLYLLKNEMKVLSESIYAFYNPPWTLPFLRRNEVLIEVR
;
A
#
# COMPACT_ATOMS: atom_id res chain seq x y z
N MET A 1 -11.65 -7.08 20.08
CA MET A 1 -10.87 -7.20 18.83
C MET A 1 -11.23 -6.00 17.96
N SER A 2 -10.32 -5.06 17.70
CA SER A 2 -10.64 -3.95 16.79
C SER A 2 -10.83 -4.51 15.37
N ARG A 3 -12.07 -4.44 14.85
CA ARG A 3 -12.36 -4.76 13.45
C ARG A 3 -11.91 -3.57 12.60
N VAL A 4 -10.62 -3.56 12.26
CA VAL A 4 -10.06 -2.59 11.32
C VAL A 4 -10.61 -2.93 9.92
N GLU A 5 -11.10 -1.91 9.20
CA GLU A 5 -11.61 -2.09 7.85
C GLU A 5 -10.48 -2.47 6.88
N HIS A 6 -10.81 -3.29 5.87
CA HIS A 6 -9.87 -3.71 4.82
C HIS A 6 -10.45 -3.43 3.43
N PRO A 7 -9.60 -3.15 2.41
CA PRO A 7 -10.06 -3.01 1.04
C PRO A 7 -10.82 -4.24 0.57
N LYS A 8 -11.94 -4.02 -0.10
CA LYS A 8 -12.74 -5.09 -0.68
C LYS A 8 -12.10 -5.58 -1.97
N TYR A 9 -11.94 -6.89 -2.10
CA TYR A 9 -11.44 -7.55 -3.30
C TYR A 9 -12.16 -8.85 -3.58
N GLN A 10 -12.06 -9.32 -4.82
CA GLN A 10 -12.48 -10.65 -5.27
C GLN A 10 -11.25 -11.46 -5.66
N VAL A 11 -11.20 -12.74 -5.28
CA VAL A 11 -10.13 -13.66 -5.68
C VAL A 11 -10.53 -14.31 -7.00
N HIS A 12 -9.71 -14.13 -8.03
CA HIS A 12 -9.89 -14.74 -9.35
C HIS A 12 -9.22 -16.11 -9.42
N SER A 13 -8.04 -16.26 -8.84
CA SER A 13 -7.32 -17.53 -8.74
C SER A 13 -6.43 -17.55 -7.51
N SER A 14 -6.07 -18.75 -7.06
CA SER A 14 -5.21 -18.97 -5.90
C SER A 14 -4.34 -20.20 -6.13
N GLU A 15 -3.04 -20.07 -5.87
CA GLU A 15 -2.06 -21.16 -5.87
C GLU A 15 -1.12 -20.97 -4.67
N ASP A 16 -1.07 -21.97 -3.79
CA ASP A 16 -0.34 -21.94 -2.52
C ASP A 16 -0.65 -20.73 -1.62
N LYS A 17 0.24 -19.74 -1.60
CA LYS A 17 0.15 -18.49 -0.84
C LYS A 17 -0.02 -17.27 -1.74
N ILE A 18 -0.23 -17.50 -3.03
CA ILE A 18 -0.36 -16.47 -4.06
C ILE A 18 -1.81 -16.44 -4.54
N GLU A 19 -2.41 -15.25 -4.54
CA GLU A 19 -3.76 -14.99 -5.03
C GLU A 19 -3.73 -13.93 -6.11
N ILE A 20 -4.54 -14.09 -7.16
CA ILE A 20 -4.87 -13.01 -8.09
C ILE A 20 -6.16 -12.37 -7.62
N ARG A 21 -6.07 -11.10 -7.23
CA ARG A 21 -7.15 -10.34 -6.62
C ARG A 21 -7.54 -9.16 -7.49
N LYS A 22 -8.84 -8.94 -7.66
CA LYS A 22 -9.39 -7.70 -8.19
C LYS A 22 -9.89 -6.83 -7.05
N TYR A 23 -9.25 -5.69 -6.85
CA TYR A 23 -9.65 -4.72 -5.85
C TYR A 23 -10.70 -3.77 -6.42
N ASN A 24 -11.68 -3.42 -5.59
CA ASN A 24 -12.62 -2.35 -5.90
C ASN A 24 -11.90 -0.99 -5.93
N PRO A 25 -12.47 0.03 -6.61
CA PRO A 25 -11.99 1.39 -6.47
C PRO A 25 -11.92 1.79 -5.00
N MET A 26 -10.88 2.53 -4.63
CA MET A 26 -10.63 2.96 -3.25
C MET A 26 -9.95 4.32 -3.23
N ILE A 27 -10.14 5.06 -2.15
CA ILE A 27 -9.42 6.30 -1.91
C ILE A 27 -8.27 6.01 -0.96
N VAL A 28 -7.11 6.60 -1.23
CA VAL A 28 -5.94 6.54 -0.37
C VAL A 28 -5.50 7.94 0.04
N ALA A 29 -4.95 8.04 1.24
CA ALA A 29 -4.10 9.16 1.63
C ALA A 29 -2.65 8.70 1.49
N GLU A 30 -1.84 9.41 0.72
CA GLU A 30 -0.45 9.08 0.44
C GLU A 30 0.52 10.21 0.78
N VAL A 31 1.73 9.84 1.18
CA VAL A 31 2.87 10.74 1.41
C VAL A 31 4.12 10.09 0.83
N THR A 32 4.93 10.88 0.13
CA THR A 32 6.27 10.47 -0.32
C THR A 32 7.34 11.05 0.60
N VAL A 33 8.24 10.18 1.09
CA VAL A 33 9.35 10.55 1.96
C VAL A 33 10.66 10.00 1.41
N GLN A 34 11.67 10.86 1.27
CA GLN A 34 13.01 10.46 0.82
C GLN A 34 13.82 9.83 1.96
N GLY A 35 14.84 9.05 1.62
CA GLY A 35 15.80 8.47 2.57
C GLY A 35 15.64 6.97 2.79
N GLU A 36 16.33 6.47 3.83
CA GLU A 36 16.36 5.05 4.16
C GLU A 36 14.97 4.51 4.50
N ARG A 37 14.67 3.31 3.99
CA ARG A 37 13.32 2.70 4.06
C ARG A 37 12.70 2.81 5.45
N LYS A 38 13.43 2.36 6.48
CA LYS A 38 12.91 2.29 7.85
C LYS A 38 12.51 3.66 8.40
N GLU A 39 13.30 4.68 8.10
CA GLU A 39 13.07 6.06 8.55
C GLU A 39 11.94 6.72 7.77
N ALA A 40 11.96 6.56 6.44
CA ALA A 40 10.95 7.09 5.54
C ALA A 40 9.55 6.54 5.87
N ILE A 41 9.43 5.23 6.16
CA ILE A 41 8.17 4.61 6.60
C ILE A 41 7.68 5.20 7.92
N SER A 42 8.56 5.33 8.90
CA SER A 42 8.20 5.88 10.23
C SER A 42 7.74 7.33 10.11
N GLN A 43 8.41 8.14 9.28
CA GLN A 43 8.01 9.51 9.02
C GLN A 43 6.68 9.59 8.24
N GLY A 44 6.53 8.82 7.16
CA GLY A 44 5.30 8.78 6.36
C GLY A 44 4.09 8.34 7.17
N PHE A 45 4.25 7.29 7.99
CA PHE A 45 3.21 6.82 8.92
C PHE A 45 2.78 7.93 9.88
N ARG A 46 3.72 8.66 10.49
CA ARG A 46 3.39 9.76 11.42
C ARG A 46 2.62 10.87 10.73
N LEU A 47 3.00 11.25 9.52
CA LEU A 47 2.31 12.29 8.75
C LEU A 47 0.88 11.90 8.39
N LEU A 48 0.66 10.64 8.00
CA LEU A 48 -0.67 10.12 7.69
C LEU A 48 -1.52 9.92 8.96
N ALA A 49 -0.92 9.44 10.05
CA ALA A 49 -1.60 9.29 11.34
C ALA A 49 -2.05 10.65 11.88
N ASP A 50 -1.20 11.67 11.82
CA ASP A 50 -1.53 13.04 12.22
C ASP A 50 -2.75 13.58 11.45
N TYR A 51 -2.81 13.35 10.13
CA TYR A 51 -3.99 13.67 9.33
C TYR A 51 -5.26 12.92 9.80
N ILE A 52 -5.16 11.60 9.98
CA ILE A 52 -6.27 10.73 10.41
C ILE A 52 -6.77 11.10 11.81
N PHE A 53 -5.90 11.53 12.72
CA PHE A 53 -6.25 11.85 14.10
C PHE A 53 -6.66 13.31 14.33
N GLY A 54 -6.80 14.10 13.26
CA GLY A 54 -7.45 15.41 13.35
C GLY A 54 -6.66 16.57 12.76
N ASN A 55 -5.44 16.37 12.23
CA ASN A 55 -4.73 17.45 11.54
C ASN A 55 -5.24 17.68 10.11
N ASN A 56 -6.50 18.07 10.04
CA ASN A 56 -7.23 18.40 8.83
C ASN A 56 -8.14 19.60 9.10
N ILE A 57 -8.65 20.24 8.06
CA ILE A 57 -9.38 21.52 8.20
C ILE A 57 -10.62 21.39 9.10
N LYS A 58 -11.22 20.19 9.20
CA LYS A 58 -12.41 19.95 10.03
C LYS A 58 -12.07 19.56 11.47
N ASN A 59 -10.79 19.40 11.84
CA ASN A 59 -10.34 18.88 13.12
C ASN A 59 -11.04 17.56 13.53
N SER A 60 -11.38 16.73 12.54
CA SER A 60 -12.17 15.51 12.73
C SER A 60 -11.28 14.28 12.64
N SER A 61 -11.50 13.27 13.50
CA SER A 61 -10.81 11.98 13.38
C SER A 61 -11.48 11.10 12.32
N ILE A 62 -10.66 10.36 11.57
CA ILE A 62 -11.05 9.35 10.59
C ILE A 62 -10.74 7.97 11.20
N SER A 63 -11.60 6.99 10.95
CA SER A 63 -11.34 5.61 11.38
C SER A 63 -10.11 5.02 10.67
N MET A 64 -9.25 4.31 11.40
CA MET A 64 -8.11 3.61 10.79
C MET A 64 -8.56 2.41 9.96
N THR A 65 -7.87 2.16 8.85
CA THR A 65 -7.99 0.92 8.05
C THR A 65 -6.66 0.17 8.00
N ALA A 66 -6.70 -1.06 7.51
CA ALA A 66 -5.54 -1.89 7.23
C ALA A 66 -5.64 -2.44 5.80
N PRO A 67 -4.53 -2.70 5.10
CA PRO A 67 -3.15 -2.56 5.55
C PRO A 67 -2.60 -1.13 5.45
N VAL A 68 -1.47 -0.90 6.11
CA VAL A 68 -0.54 0.16 5.72
C VAL A 68 0.27 -0.34 4.54
N THR A 69 0.32 0.43 3.47
CA THR A 69 0.97 0.05 2.24
C THR A 69 2.16 0.98 1.96
N GLN A 70 3.23 0.42 1.42
CA GLN A 70 4.40 1.20 1.00
C GLN A 70 4.94 0.70 -0.33
N GLN A 71 5.45 1.62 -1.12
CA GLN A 71 6.04 1.34 -2.42
C GLN A 71 7.30 2.18 -2.59
N GLN A 72 8.35 1.60 -3.15
CA GLN A 72 9.54 2.35 -3.52
C GLN A 72 9.28 3.05 -4.86
N ASN A 73 9.50 4.36 -4.93
CA ASN A 73 9.45 5.09 -6.20
C ASN A 73 10.79 4.90 -6.91
N GLN A 74 10.92 3.86 -7.72
CA GLN A 74 11.98 3.78 -8.73
C GLN A 74 11.40 4.10 -10.11
N LYS A 75 12.19 4.75 -10.96
CA LYS A 75 11.84 4.91 -12.38
C LYS A 75 11.69 3.52 -12.98
N ILE A 76 10.45 3.11 -13.24
CA ILE A 76 10.18 2.04 -14.20
C ILE A 76 10.48 2.62 -15.58
N ALA A 77 11.69 2.42 -16.07
CA ALA A 77 11.98 2.61 -17.48
C ALA A 77 11.23 1.51 -18.25
N MET A 78 9.95 1.76 -18.58
CA MET A 78 9.26 1.34 -19.82
C MET A 78 7.72 1.39 -19.70
N ILE A 79 7.13 2.10 -20.65
CA ILE A 79 5.73 2.14 -21.14
C ILE A 79 4.71 3.07 -20.41
N ALA A 80 4.33 4.11 -21.17
CA ALA A 80 3.18 5.04 -21.07
C ALA A 80 3.38 6.35 -20.28
N PRO A 81 2.98 7.52 -20.86
CA PRO A 81 3.25 8.82 -20.29
C PRO A 81 2.25 9.10 -19.18
N VAL A 82 2.75 9.30 -17.97
CA VAL A 82 1.98 9.93 -16.90
C VAL A 82 2.74 11.20 -16.56
N ASN A 83 2.05 12.35 -16.60
CA ASN A 83 2.56 13.61 -16.09
C ASN A 83 2.95 13.43 -14.62
N GLN A 84 4.23 13.12 -14.38
CA GLN A 84 4.81 12.91 -13.07
C GLN A 84 5.61 14.16 -12.74
N HIS A 85 5.14 14.93 -11.75
CA HIS A 85 6.01 15.88 -11.07
C HIS A 85 7.19 15.09 -10.49
N ALA A 86 8.38 15.37 -11.00
CA ALA A 86 9.72 14.98 -10.53
C ALA A 86 9.76 13.76 -9.56
N ALA A 87 10.03 12.60 -10.15
CA ALA A 87 10.42 11.39 -9.43
C ALA A 87 11.75 11.60 -8.70
N ASP A 88 11.69 11.82 -7.39
CA ASP A 88 12.84 11.75 -6.50
C ASP A 88 12.86 10.40 -5.77
N ASP A 89 14.06 9.82 -5.61
CA ASP A 89 14.32 8.62 -4.81
C ASP A 89 13.61 8.68 -3.44
N GLY A 90 12.63 7.80 -3.21
CA GLY A 90 11.85 7.84 -1.98
C GLY A 90 10.83 6.71 -1.82
N TRP A 91 10.20 6.70 -0.65
CA TRP A 91 9.17 5.76 -0.26
C TRP A 91 7.82 6.46 -0.24
N THR A 92 6.87 5.93 -1.01
CA THR A 92 5.46 6.31 -0.93
C THR A 92 4.79 5.43 0.11
N ILE A 93 4.22 6.03 1.15
CA ILE A 93 3.41 5.35 2.16
C ILE A 93 1.97 5.76 1.91
N ASN A 94 1.03 4.80 1.97
CA ASN A 94 -0.38 5.13 1.88
C ASN A 94 -1.24 4.35 2.90
N PHE A 95 -2.33 5.00 3.29
CA PHE A 95 -3.43 4.41 4.03
C PHE A 95 -4.66 4.42 3.14
N VAL A 96 -5.41 3.33 3.18
CA VAL A 96 -6.73 3.28 2.54
C VAL A 96 -7.70 4.06 3.42
N MET A 97 -8.61 4.82 2.81
CA MET A 97 -9.64 5.54 3.54
C MET A 97 -10.86 4.62 3.77
N PRO A 98 -11.57 4.75 4.91
CA PRO A 98 -12.78 3.97 5.17
C PRO A 98 -13.82 4.16 4.06
N ALA A 99 -14.58 3.11 3.73
CA ALA A 99 -15.50 3.13 2.60
C ALA A 99 -16.71 4.08 2.79
N GLU A 100 -16.94 4.59 3.99
CA GLU A 100 -17.95 5.62 4.27
C GLU A 100 -17.58 7.00 3.69
N TYR A 101 -16.30 7.22 3.38
CA TYR A 101 -15.81 8.47 2.83
C TYR A 101 -15.76 8.46 1.30
N SER A 102 -15.97 9.64 0.73
CA SER A 102 -15.81 9.97 -0.68
C SER A 102 -14.82 11.14 -0.80
N MET A 103 -14.35 11.43 -2.01
CA MET A 103 -13.40 12.54 -2.24
C MET A 103 -13.96 13.89 -1.78
N GLY A 104 -15.29 14.09 -1.84
CA GLY A 104 -15.95 15.30 -1.36
C GLY A 104 -16.22 15.34 0.15
N THR A 105 -16.25 14.19 0.83
CA THR A 105 -16.54 14.13 2.27
C THR A 105 -15.29 14.05 3.13
N LEU A 106 -14.17 13.54 2.58
CA LEU A 106 -12.88 13.52 3.27
C LEU A 106 -12.46 14.94 3.69
N PRO A 107 -12.03 15.14 4.94
CA PRO A 107 -11.54 16.42 5.36
C PRO A 107 -10.22 16.71 4.63
N LYS A 108 -10.05 17.94 4.15
CA LYS A 108 -8.83 18.35 3.46
C LYS A 108 -7.65 18.33 4.44
N PRO A 109 -6.52 17.70 4.10
CA PRO A 109 -5.33 17.73 4.95
C PRO A 109 -4.79 19.15 5.13
N ASN A 110 -4.33 19.48 6.34
CA ASN A 110 -3.62 20.75 6.59
C ASN A 110 -2.18 20.69 6.04
N ASN A 111 -1.58 19.50 6.08
CA ASN A 111 -0.24 19.26 5.57
C ASN A 111 -0.27 18.98 4.06
N LYS A 112 0.34 19.86 3.27
CA LYS A 112 0.43 19.75 1.81
C LYS A 112 1.17 18.49 1.31
N LYS A 113 1.94 17.81 2.17
CA LYS A 113 2.60 16.54 1.84
C LYS A 113 1.63 15.36 1.77
N VAL A 114 0.46 15.47 2.42
CA VAL A 114 -0.58 14.44 2.39
C VAL A 114 -1.47 14.69 1.18
N ILE A 115 -1.46 13.74 0.24
CA ILE A 115 -2.24 13.80 -0.99
C ILE A 115 -3.36 12.75 -0.90
N LEU A 116 -4.59 13.16 -1.21
CA LEU A 116 -5.72 12.25 -1.35
C LEU A 116 -5.85 11.86 -2.82
N LYS A 117 -5.99 10.56 -3.08
CA LYS A 117 -6.03 10.02 -4.44
C LYS A 117 -7.02 8.87 -4.57
N GLU A 118 -7.74 8.84 -5.68
CA GLU A 118 -8.55 7.69 -6.05
C GLU A 118 -7.71 6.68 -6.85
N ILE A 119 -7.76 5.43 -6.41
CA ILE A 119 -7.20 4.29 -7.11
C ILE A 119 -8.37 3.57 -7.78
N PRO A 120 -8.40 3.47 -9.12
CA PRO A 120 -9.46 2.74 -9.82
C PRO A 120 -9.36 1.24 -9.52
N SER A 121 -10.36 0.47 -9.96
CA SER A 121 -10.29 -0.99 -9.85
C SER A 121 -9.05 -1.53 -10.57
N LYS A 122 -8.30 -2.36 -9.86
CA LYS A 122 -7.02 -2.92 -10.31
C LYS A 122 -6.90 -4.39 -9.95
N ASN A 123 -6.16 -5.13 -10.77
CA ASN A 123 -5.80 -6.50 -10.50
C ASN A 123 -4.40 -6.57 -9.91
N PHE A 124 -4.24 -7.33 -8.83
CA PHE A 124 -2.96 -7.55 -8.18
C PHE A 124 -2.72 -9.04 -8.01
N ALA A 125 -1.50 -9.47 -8.30
CA ALA A 125 -0.99 -10.71 -7.77
C ALA A 125 -0.45 -10.45 -6.38
N VAL A 126 -0.84 -11.28 -5.40
CA VAL A 126 -0.55 -11.06 -3.99
C VAL A 126 0.02 -12.31 -3.37
N ILE A 127 1.19 -12.21 -2.74
CA ILE A 127 1.74 -13.29 -1.90
C ILE A 127 1.60 -12.93 -0.41
N GLN A 128 0.96 -13.81 0.36
CA GLN A 128 0.84 -13.66 1.82
C GLN A 128 1.94 -14.41 2.57
N PHE A 129 2.54 -13.77 3.57
CA PHE A 129 3.58 -14.37 4.40
C PHE A 129 3.65 -13.79 5.82
N SER A 130 4.32 -14.52 6.70
CA SER A 130 4.53 -14.14 8.10
C SER A 130 5.99 -13.79 8.40
N GLY A 131 6.25 -13.34 9.63
CA GLY A 131 7.60 -13.05 10.11
C GLY A 131 7.92 -11.56 10.20
N MET A 132 9.21 -11.26 10.30
CA MET A 132 9.70 -9.89 10.43
C MET A 132 9.59 -9.11 9.10
N ASN A 133 9.35 -7.81 9.18
CA ASN A 133 9.25 -6.88 8.05
C ASN A 133 10.62 -6.34 7.59
N ASN A 134 11.66 -7.16 7.69
CA ASN A 134 13.02 -6.81 7.26
C ASN A 134 13.19 -6.99 5.75
N ASN A 135 14.19 -6.32 5.18
CA ASN A 135 14.42 -6.31 3.73
C ASN A 135 14.67 -7.72 3.17
N LYS A 136 15.27 -8.64 3.95
CA LYS A 136 15.53 -10.02 3.52
C LYS A 136 14.23 -10.81 3.31
N ASN A 137 13.31 -10.76 4.27
CA ASN A 137 12.03 -11.48 4.19
C ASN A 137 11.13 -10.93 3.08
N LEU A 138 11.17 -9.62 2.88
CA LEU A 138 10.44 -8.94 1.81
C LEU A 138 10.98 -9.34 0.44
N ALA A 139 12.30 -9.23 0.24
CA ALA A 139 12.95 -9.61 -1.02
C ALA A 139 12.74 -11.09 -1.37
N LEU A 140 12.71 -11.97 -0.36
CA LEU A 140 12.42 -13.39 -0.56
C LEU A 140 11.02 -13.60 -1.16
N HIS A 141 9.99 -12.99 -0.58
CA HIS A 141 8.61 -13.18 -1.02
C HIS A 141 8.31 -12.42 -2.31
N GLU A 142 8.89 -11.24 -2.48
CA GLU A 142 8.88 -10.53 -3.76
C GLU A 142 9.47 -11.38 -4.88
N LYS A 143 10.64 -11.99 -4.67
CA LYS A 143 11.26 -12.87 -5.66
C LYS A 143 10.37 -14.06 -6.00
N LYS A 144 9.74 -14.69 -5.00
CA LYS A 144 8.79 -15.79 -5.22
C LYS A 144 7.60 -15.34 -6.07
N LEU A 145 7.02 -14.17 -5.76
CA LEU A 145 5.92 -13.62 -6.53
C LEU A 145 6.34 -13.32 -7.97
N LYS A 146 7.48 -12.65 -8.19
CA LYS A 146 7.99 -12.35 -9.53
C LYS A 146 8.26 -13.62 -10.36
N LEU A 147 8.79 -14.67 -9.74
CA LEU A 147 8.97 -15.98 -10.40
C LEU A 147 7.64 -16.63 -10.77
N TYR A 148 6.63 -16.54 -9.90
CA TYR A 148 5.28 -17.00 -10.20
C TYR A 148 4.67 -16.23 -11.38
N LEU A 149 4.81 -14.91 -11.42
CA LEU A 149 4.34 -14.08 -12.53
C LEU A 149 4.99 -14.46 -13.85
N LEU A 150 6.32 -14.68 -13.84
CA LEU A 150 7.07 -15.09 -15.01
C LEU A 150 6.64 -16.48 -15.52
N LYS A 151 6.48 -17.45 -14.62
CA LYS A 151 6.04 -18.83 -14.94
C LYS A 151 4.65 -18.85 -15.59
N ASN A 152 3.77 -17.94 -15.18
CA ASN A 152 2.39 -17.84 -15.68
C ASN A 152 2.22 -16.80 -16.80
N GLU A 153 3.33 -16.28 -17.35
CA GLU A 153 3.35 -15.30 -18.45
C GLU A 153 2.49 -14.05 -18.18
N MET A 154 2.34 -13.67 -16.91
CA MET A 154 1.52 -12.52 -16.52
C MET A 154 2.26 -11.20 -16.73
N LYS A 155 1.54 -10.20 -17.24
CA LYS A 155 2.11 -8.88 -17.51
C LYS A 155 2.16 -8.05 -16.24
N VAL A 156 3.37 -7.73 -15.79
CA VAL A 156 3.63 -6.81 -14.66
C VAL A 156 3.42 -5.36 -15.08
N LEU A 157 2.68 -4.59 -14.28
CA LEU A 157 2.35 -3.18 -14.53
C LEU A 157 2.93 -2.21 -13.49
N SER A 158 3.43 -2.69 -12.35
CA SER A 158 3.95 -1.86 -11.27
C SER A 158 5.18 -2.47 -10.59
N GLU A 159 5.89 -1.63 -9.84
CA GLU A 159 6.79 -2.11 -8.79
C GLU A 159 6.02 -2.82 -7.67
N SER A 160 6.77 -3.53 -6.82
CA SER A 160 6.24 -4.24 -5.66
C SER A 160 5.70 -3.28 -4.59
N ILE A 161 4.48 -3.54 -4.15
CA ILE A 161 3.83 -2.87 -3.02
C ILE A 161 3.90 -3.81 -1.81
N TYR A 162 4.32 -3.30 -0.67
CA TYR A 162 4.34 -4.06 0.58
C TYR A 162 3.21 -3.61 1.50
N ALA A 163 2.39 -4.56 1.94
CA ALA A 163 1.23 -4.31 2.80
C ALA A 163 1.42 -4.96 4.19
N PHE A 164 1.25 -4.15 5.23
CA PHE A 164 1.38 -4.56 6.64
C PHE A 164 0.05 -4.37 7.36
N TYR A 165 -0.50 -5.48 7.87
CA TYR A 165 -1.83 -5.50 8.46
C TYR A 165 -1.80 -5.38 9.98
N ASN A 166 -0.67 -5.74 10.58
CA ASN A 166 -0.58 -5.92 12.01
C ASN A 166 0.21 -4.80 12.69
N PRO A 167 -0.20 -4.42 13.91
CA PRO A 167 0.53 -3.47 14.72
C PRO A 167 1.87 -4.04 15.22
N PRO A 168 2.81 -3.17 15.63
CA PRO A 168 4.19 -3.57 15.96
C PRO A 168 4.31 -4.56 17.13
N TRP A 169 3.34 -4.61 18.05
CA TRP A 169 3.32 -5.56 19.17
C TRP A 169 2.88 -6.98 18.79
N THR A 170 2.36 -7.20 17.57
CA THR A 170 1.96 -8.54 17.12
C THR A 170 3.19 -9.43 17.00
N LEU A 171 3.15 -10.64 17.55
CA LEU A 171 4.25 -11.61 17.45
C LEU A 171 4.59 -11.91 15.98
N PRO A 172 5.87 -11.97 15.57
CA PRO A 172 6.25 -12.02 14.16
C PRO A 172 5.59 -13.15 13.36
N PHE A 173 5.48 -14.35 13.92
CA PHE A 173 4.87 -15.50 13.25
C PHE A 173 3.34 -15.38 13.09
N LEU A 174 2.69 -14.51 13.86
CA LEU A 174 1.26 -14.19 13.75
C LEU A 174 0.96 -12.98 12.84
N ARG A 175 2.00 -12.31 12.32
CA ARG A 175 1.81 -11.18 11.41
C ARG A 175 1.38 -11.68 10.03
N ARG A 176 0.41 -10.99 9.45
CA ARG A 176 0.07 -10.99 8.04
C ARG A 176 0.80 -9.84 7.36
N ASN A 177 1.69 -10.20 6.44
CA ASN A 177 2.32 -9.29 5.51
C ASN A 177 2.01 -9.76 4.09
N GLU A 178 1.95 -8.84 3.15
CA GLU A 178 1.74 -9.16 1.75
C GLU A 178 2.69 -8.38 0.85
N VAL A 179 3.07 -8.99 -0.27
CA VAL A 179 3.65 -8.28 -1.43
C VAL A 179 2.62 -8.33 -2.55
N LEU A 180 2.34 -7.18 -3.15
CA LEU A 180 1.40 -7.03 -4.26
C LEU A 180 2.14 -6.50 -5.48
N ILE A 181 1.80 -6.99 -6.66
CA ILE A 181 2.28 -6.47 -7.95
C ILE A 181 1.05 -6.32 -8.86
N GLU A 182 0.88 -5.13 -9.44
CA GLU A 182 -0.22 -4.89 -10.39
C GLU A 182 0.00 -5.72 -11.66
N VAL A 183 -1.05 -6.38 -12.13
CA VAL A 183 -0.99 -7.29 -13.28
C VAL A 183 -2.12 -7.03 -14.28
N ARG A 184 -1.89 -7.41 -15.54
CA ARG A 184 -2.92 -7.50 -16.59
C ARG A 184 -3.03 -8.91 -17.13
#